data_AF-A0A7J8M9I6-F1
#
_entry.id   AF-A0A7J8M9I6-F1
#
_cell.length_a   1.000
_cell.length_b   1.000
_cell.length_c   1.000
_cell.angle_alpha   90.00
_cell.angle_beta   90.00
_cell.angle_gamma   90.00
#
_symmetry.space_group_name_H-M   'P 1'
#
loop_
_entity.id
_entity.type
_entity.pdbx_description
1 polymer ?
#
loop_
_entity_poly.entity_id
_entity_poly.type
_entity_poly.pdbx_seq_one_letter_code
_entity_poly.pdbx_strand_id
1 'polypeptide(L)'
;MDRLISLEPSNLVAIRIEPGQKCYGELTLRNVMYTMPIAIRMLPVNKGRYTVKPQSGIIVPLGTLTVEIVYHLPPGSLLPDSFPYSDDSFHLHSVVVPGAAIKDSVSSFDVVHNDWFTTKKKQVFIDSGIKIMFVSSPVLVQLVMDGSMERIREVLELSDPTWKLADSPDVEFRCRSDSTPLGAASSCGEELIVELLLAHNASTERCESSRWGPVHLAAAGGHVEVLRLLLLKGANIDSLTNDGNTALHLAVKAGRKDCVRLLLANGSKPVVRNTRNGDTPLHIAARLGDEQTVKLLLQKGAYNDNRNKAGKAAYDVAAEHGHTCLFDALKLGDSLCLAARKGEAGTIQRLIKNGAAINGMDQHGWTALNRAAFKGRTDAVRMLIDKGIDIDSKDEDGYTALHCAVESGHAEGVELLLKKGADVEARTNKGVTALQIADSLQYAGISKILIHGGNGKLGKEIETKAVMMKRRLSKPRALPGSFDRSLPLVVI
;
A
#
# COMPACT_ATOMS: atom_id res chain seq x y z
N MET A 1 26.86 -53.21 13.76
CA MET A 1 26.15 -52.32 14.69
C MET A 1 27.05 -51.12 14.83
N ASP A 2 26.95 -50.18 13.88
CA ASP A 2 28.08 -49.29 13.62
C ASP A 2 27.95 -47.96 14.37
N ARG A 3 26.81 -47.75 15.04
CA ARG A 3 26.55 -46.59 15.89
C ARG A 3 25.91 -47.02 17.21
N LEU A 4 26.53 -46.55 18.28
CA LEU A 4 26.05 -46.69 19.66
C LEU A 4 24.94 -45.70 19.99
N ILE A 5 24.91 -44.58 19.28
CA ILE A 5 24.00 -43.45 19.49
C ILE A 5 23.27 -43.13 18.20
N SER A 6 21.97 -42.91 18.30
CA SER A 6 21.17 -42.27 17.25
C SER A 6 21.02 -40.78 17.56
N LEU A 7 21.09 -39.93 16.53
CA LEU A 7 20.81 -38.50 16.62
C LEU A 7 19.36 -38.29 16.20
N GLU A 8 18.53 -37.76 17.09
CA GLU A 8 17.10 -37.53 16.84
C GLU A 8 16.80 -36.03 16.97
N PRO A 9 16.02 -35.41 16.05
CA PRO A 9 15.46 -35.99 14.81
C PRO A 9 16.46 -36.02 13.63
N SER A 10 17.56 -35.26 13.70
CA SER A 10 18.60 -35.22 12.67
C SER A 10 19.98 -34.89 13.26
N ASN A 11 21.01 -34.93 12.42
CA ASN A 11 22.37 -34.48 12.78
C ASN A 11 22.58 -32.96 12.63
N LEU A 12 21.53 -32.19 12.34
CA LEU A 12 21.58 -30.75 12.17
C LEU A 12 21.03 -30.05 13.41
N VAL A 13 21.82 -29.15 13.99
CA VAL A 13 21.44 -28.35 15.16
C VAL A 13 21.16 -26.93 14.71
N ALA A 14 19.92 -26.50 14.87
CA ALA A 14 19.51 -25.11 14.69
C ALA A 14 19.92 -24.28 15.91
N ILE A 15 20.71 -23.24 15.70
CA ILE A 15 21.11 -22.28 16.74
C ILE A 15 20.47 -20.93 16.44
N ARG A 16 19.64 -20.46 17.37
CA ARG A 16 19.04 -19.14 17.27
C ARG A 16 20.07 -18.07 17.63
N ILE A 17 20.24 -17.10 16.73
CA ILE A 17 21.09 -15.94 16.98
C ILE A 17 20.22 -14.74 17.28
N GLU A 18 20.28 -14.24 18.52
CA GLU A 18 19.64 -12.99 18.92
C GLU A 18 20.65 -12.02 19.51
N PRO A 19 20.59 -10.73 19.16
CA PRO A 19 21.44 -9.71 19.77
C PRO A 19 21.24 -9.68 21.29
N GLY A 20 22.34 -9.80 22.04
CA GLY A 20 22.33 -9.66 23.50
C GLY A 20 21.80 -10.86 24.30
N GLN A 21 21.39 -11.96 23.64
CA GLN A 21 21.01 -13.20 24.31
C GLN A 21 22.02 -14.32 24.08
N LYS A 22 21.96 -15.36 24.92
CA LYS A 22 22.75 -16.56 24.71
C LYS A 22 22.22 -17.29 23.47
N CYS A 23 23.09 -17.48 22.49
CA CYS A 23 22.77 -18.26 21.31
C CYS A 23 22.97 -19.73 21.65
N TYR A 24 21.90 -20.51 21.70
CA TYR A 24 21.98 -21.94 21.98
C TYR A 24 21.10 -22.74 21.03
N GLY A 25 21.42 -24.02 20.89
CA GLY A 25 20.62 -25.04 20.23
C GLY A 25 20.69 -26.35 21.00
N GLU A 26 19.72 -27.21 20.77
CA GLU A 26 19.61 -28.49 21.47
C GLU A 26 19.79 -29.66 20.50
N LEU A 27 20.43 -30.72 20.96
CA LEU A 27 20.60 -31.98 20.24
C LEU A 27 20.21 -33.14 21.15
N THR A 28 19.36 -34.04 20.66
CA THR A 28 18.97 -35.24 21.40
C THR A 28 19.78 -36.44 20.93
N LEU A 29 20.47 -37.07 21.88
CA LEU A 29 21.25 -38.29 21.69
C LEU A 29 20.48 -39.46 22.28
N ARG A 30 20.23 -40.51 21.50
CA ARG A 30 19.52 -41.71 21.95
C ARG A 30 20.43 -42.92 21.99
N ASN A 31 20.43 -43.62 23.11
CA ASN A 31 21.10 -44.90 23.24
C ASN A 31 20.33 -45.99 22.47
N VAL A 32 20.99 -46.63 21.49
CA VAL A 32 20.39 -47.69 20.66
C VAL A 32 20.48 -49.07 21.33
N MET A 33 21.28 -49.20 22.39
CA MET A 33 21.48 -50.45 23.12
C MET A 33 20.34 -50.72 24.10
N TYR A 34 19.81 -51.95 24.01
CA TYR A 34 18.69 -52.42 24.84
C TYR A 34 19.09 -52.73 26.29
N THR A 35 20.34 -53.12 26.51
CA THR A 35 20.76 -53.71 27.79
C THR A 35 21.94 -53.00 28.46
N MET A 36 22.63 -52.10 27.75
CA MET A 36 23.88 -51.50 28.22
C MET A 36 23.85 -49.95 28.19
N PRO A 37 24.31 -49.27 29.26
CA PRO A 37 24.46 -47.83 29.26
C PRO A 37 25.71 -47.40 28.48
N ILE A 38 25.68 -46.16 27.99
CA ILE A 38 26.71 -45.60 27.11
C ILE A 38 27.24 -44.31 27.71
N ALA A 39 28.55 -44.20 27.83
CA ALA A 39 29.19 -42.94 28.18
C ALA A 39 29.55 -42.16 26.92
N ILE A 40 29.39 -40.84 26.98
CA ILE A 40 29.56 -39.96 25.84
C ILE A 40 30.54 -38.82 26.14
N ARG A 41 31.19 -38.34 25.09
CA ARG A 41 32.01 -37.13 25.15
C ARG A 41 31.91 -36.39 23.82
N MET A 42 31.46 -35.14 23.87
CA MET A 42 31.42 -34.25 22.72
C MET A 42 32.63 -33.31 22.75
N LEU A 43 33.32 -33.20 21.61
CA LEU A 43 34.48 -32.34 21.46
C LEU A 43 34.26 -31.42 20.25
N PRO A 44 33.99 -30.11 20.46
CA PRO A 44 34.02 -29.13 19.37
C PRO A 44 35.45 -28.95 18.89
N VAL A 45 35.65 -28.86 17.57
CA VAL A 45 36.96 -28.54 16.99
C VAL A 45 37.38 -27.12 17.35
N ASN A 46 36.45 -26.16 17.35
CA ASN A 46 36.72 -24.79 17.80
C ASN A 46 36.16 -24.48 19.20
N LYS A 47 36.91 -24.87 20.24
CA LYS A 47 36.55 -24.67 21.66
C LYS A 47 36.36 -23.20 22.08
N GLY A 48 36.88 -22.24 21.31
CA GLY A 48 36.72 -20.81 21.61
C GLY A 48 35.35 -20.26 21.22
N ARG A 49 34.68 -20.88 20.23
CA ARG A 49 33.40 -20.42 19.69
C ARG A 49 32.20 -21.20 20.19
N TYR A 50 32.40 -22.40 20.74
CA TYR A 50 31.31 -23.27 21.19
C TYR A 50 31.55 -23.82 22.58
N THR A 51 30.48 -23.85 23.38
CA THR A 51 30.43 -24.54 24.67
C THR A 51 29.33 -25.59 24.63
N VAL A 52 29.67 -26.81 24.99
CA VAL A 52 28.72 -27.94 25.01
C VAL A 52 28.47 -28.32 26.46
N LYS A 53 27.19 -28.37 26.86
CA LYS A 53 26.76 -28.73 28.21
C LYS A 53 25.79 -29.90 28.17
N PRO A 54 26.27 -31.15 28.33
CA PRO A 54 25.39 -32.30 28.48
C PRO A 54 24.80 -32.34 29.91
N GLN A 55 23.53 -32.75 30.03
CA GLN A 55 22.87 -32.90 31.35
C GLN A 55 23.50 -34.03 32.18
N SER A 56 23.91 -35.11 31.51
CA SER A 56 24.64 -36.25 32.07
C SER A 56 25.65 -36.73 31.03
N GLY A 57 26.75 -37.33 31.47
CA GLY A 57 27.71 -37.95 30.59
C GLY A 57 27.40 -39.41 30.26
N ILE A 58 26.31 -39.98 30.81
CA ILE A 58 25.93 -41.37 30.67
C ILE A 58 24.46 -41.47 30.23
N ILE A 59 24.18 -42.29 29.22
CA ILE A 59 22.84 -42.53 28.70
C ILE A 59 22.43 -43.96 29.05
N VAL A 60 21.35 -44.12 29.82
CA VAL A 60 20.76 -45.44 30.16
C VAL A 60 20.31 -46.21 28.92
N PRO A 61 20.17 -47.54 28.99
CA PRO A 61 19.66 -48.34 27.87
C PRO A 61 18.33 -47.80 27.34
N LEU A 62 18.22 -47.64 26.01
CA LEU A 62 17.09 -46.99 25.32
C LEU A 62 16.75 -45.56 25.76
N GLY A 63 17.57 -44.95 26.61
CA GLY A 63 17.39 -43.59 27.11
C GLY A 63 17.80 -42.53 26.10
N THR A 64 17.34 -41.32 26.37
CA THR A 64 17.67 -40.11 25.61
C THR A 64 18.38 -39.11 26.51
N LEU A 65 19.32 -38.37 25.93
CA LEU A 65 20.02 -37.27 26.57
C LEU A 65 19.96 -36.05 25.68
N THR A 66 19.50 -34.92 26.21
CA THR A 66 19.58 -33.63 25.53
C THR A 66 20.91 -32.95 25.86
N VAL A 67 21.52 -32.38 24.82
CA VAL A 67 22.77 -31.65 24.95
C VAL A 67 22.57 -30.23 24.43
N GLU A 68 22.88 -29.25 25.27
CA GLU A 68 22.84 -27.84 24.92
C GLU A 68 24.17 -27.43 24.28
N ILE A 69 24.12 -26.88 23.06
CA ILE A 69 25.25 -26.31 22.34
C ILE A 69 25.08 -24.79 22.35
N VAL A 70 25.97 -24.10 23.07
CA VAL A 70 26.01 -22.63 23.15
C VAL A 70 27.06 -22.11 22.17
N TYR A 71 26.66 -21.20 21.30
CA TYR A 71 27.54 -20.47 20.39
C TYR A 71 27.90 -19.10 20.97
N HIS A 72 29.19 -18.77 20.94
CA HIS A 72 29.72 -17.48 21.35
C HIS A 72 30.02 -16.64 20.11
N LEU A 73 29.26 -15.56 19.92
CA LEU A 73 29.52 -14.64 18.82
C LEU A 73 30.89 -13.94 19.01
N PRO A 74 31.65 -13.74 17.92
CA PRO A 74 32.86 -12.92 17.97
C PRO A 74 32.55 -11.52 18.52
N PRO A 75 33.38 -10.97 19.43
CA PRO A 75 33.15 -9.65 19.99
C PRO A 75 33.13 -8.58 18.89
N GLY A 76 32.02 -7.85 18.79
CA GLY A 76 31.81 -6.81 17.77
C GLY A 76 31.22 -7.30 16.45
N SER A 77 30.97 -8.62 16.29
CA SER A 77 30.19 -9.16 15.17
C SER A 77 28.83 -9.64 15.66
N LEU A 78 27.78 -9.32 14.91
CA LEU A 78 26.41 -9.72 15.17
C LEU A 78 25.99 -10.93 14.28
N LEU A 79 26.85 -11.35 13.34
CA LEU A 79 26.68 -12.51 12.46
C LEU A 79 27.88 -13.46 12.65
N PRO A 80 27.66 -14.79 12.47
CA PRO A 80 28.75 -15.74 12.36
C PRO A 80 29.64 -15.46 11.16
N ASP A 81 30.91 -15.90 11.23
CA ASP A 81 31.87 -15.77 10.13
C ASP A 81 31.43 -16.56 8.88
N SER A 82 30.69 -17.66 9.08
CA SER A 82 30.04 -18.44 8.03
C SER A 82 28.57 -18.71 8.38
N PHE A 83 27.68 -18.45 7.42
CA PHE A 83 26.23 -18.66 7.54
C PHE A 83 25.65 -19.10 6.19
N PRO A 84 24.52 -19.82 6.16
CA PRO A 84 23.73 -20.27 7.31
C PRO A 84 24.36 -21.47 8.03
N TYR A 85 25.29 -22.18 7.39
CA TYR A 85 26.01 -23.30 7.99
C TYR A 85 27.30 -22.85 8.67
N SER A 86 27.60 -23.44 9.82
CA SER A 86 28.93 -23.32 10.42
C SER A 86 29.92 -24.27 9.77
N ASP A 87 31.16 -23.82 9.60
CA ASP A 87 32.29 -24.69 9.21
C ASP A 87 32.82 -25.54 10.38
N ASP A 88 32.27 -25.39 11.59
CA ASP A 88 32.72 -26.17 12.74
C ASP A 88 32.20 -27.62 12.69
N SER A 89 33.00 -28.54 13.23
CA SER A 89 32.66 -29.96 13.31
C SER A 89 32.73 -30.44 14.76
N PHE A 90 31.79 -31.30 15.14
CA PHE A 90 31.77 -31.91 16.47
C PHE A 90 32.07 -33.40 16.33
N HIS A 91 32.98 -33.86 17.18
CA HIS A 91 33.28 -35.27 17.34
C HIS A 91 32.53 -35.80 18.55
N LEU A 92 31.60 -36.73 18.32
CA LEU A 92 30.88 -37.45 19.37
C LEU A 92 31.58 -38.77 19.61
N HIS A 93 32.24 -38.89 20.75
CA HIS A 93 32.87 -40.13 21.19
C HIS A 93 31.88 -40.88 22.08
N SER A 94 31.67 -42.17 21.81
CA SER A 94 30.79 -43.02 22.60
C SER A 94 31.46 -44.35 22.95
N VAL A 95 31.17 -44.85 24.15
CA VAL A 95 31.73 -46.10 24.65
C VAL A 95 30.72 -46.81 25.56
N VAL A 96 30.63 -48.13 25.43
CA VAL A 96 29.77 -48.95 26.30
C VAL A 96 30.39 -49.05 27.70
N VAL A 97 29.60 -48.83 28.76
CA VAL A 97 30.08 -48.86 30.15
C VAL A 97 29.22 -49.78 31.00
N PRO A 98 29.44 -51.11 30.95
CA PRO A 98 28.69 -52.07 31.76
C PRO A 98 28.85 -51.76 33.26
N GLY A 99 27.74 -51.62 33.98
CA GLY A 99 27.74 -51.39 35.44
C GLY A 99 27.71 -49.92 35.89
N ALA A 100 27.69 -48.96 34.98
CA ALA A 100 27.41 -47.56 35.34
C ALA A 100 25.92 -47.37 35.63
N ALA A 101 25.56 -47.01 36.87
CA ALA A 101 24.19 -46.69 37.27
C ALA A 101 24.04 -45.16 37.40
N ILE A 102 23.03 -44.60 36.75
CA ILE A 102 22.61 -43.21 36.99
C ILE A 102 21.94 -43.19 38.36
N LYS A 103 22.53 -42.50 39.34
CA LYS A 103 21.87 -42.26 40.63
C LYS A 103 21.05 -40.98 40.50
N ASP A 104 19.74 -41.11 40.70
CA ASP A 104 18.82 -39.98 40.66
C ASP A 104 19.24 -38.87 41.64
N SER A 105 19.05 -37.63 41.18
CA SER A 105 19.05 -36.35 41.91
C SER A 105 20.37 -35.56 42.09
N VAL A 106 20.50 -34.55 41.22
CA VAL A 106 20.89 -33.13 41.49
C VAL A 106 22.28 -32.81 42.06
N SER A 107 23.06 -33.71 42.65
CA SER A 107 24.38 -33.31 43.17
C SER A 107 25.41 -34.43 43.29
N SER A 108 25.96 -34.85 42.17
CA SER A 108 27.39 -35.16 42.01
C SER A 108 27.59 -35.43 40.53
N PHE A 109 28.56 -34.76 39.91
CA PHE A 109 28.90 -34.95 38.51
C PHE A 109 28.94 -36.45 38.19
N ASP A 110 28.18 -36.90 37.21
CA ASP A 110 28.41 -38.17 36.53
C ASP A 110 29.84 -38.10 35.95
N VAL A 111 30.85 -38.47 36.75
CA VAL A 111 32.26 -38.31 36.37
C VAL A 111 32.56 -39.30 35.27
N VAL A 112 32.40 -38.86 34.04
CA VAL A 112 32.90 -39.57 32.89
C VAL A 112 34.42 -39.50 32.93
N HIS A 113 35.06 -40.61 33.30
CA HIS A 113 36.51 -40.67 33.38
C HIS A 113 37.11 -40.61 31.97
N ASN A 114 38.09 -39.71 31.77
CA ASN A 114 38.79 -39.57 30.49
C ASN A 114 39.41 -40.89 30.00
N ASP A 115 39.79 -41.77 30.92
CA ASP A 115 40.40 -43.07 30.64
C ASP A 115 39.46 -44.03 29.91
N TRP A 116 38.14 -43.82 29.99
CA TRP A 116 37.14 -44.64 29.30
C TRP A 116 37.16 -44.49 27.78
N PHE A 117 37.69 -43.37 27.27
CA PHE A 117 37.79 -43.10 25.84
C PHE A 117 39.17 -43.41 25.25
N THR A 118 39.99 -44.20 25.95
CA THR A 118 41.29 -44.64 25.45
C THR A 118 41.17 -45.97 24.71
N THR A 119 41.77 -46.04 23.51
CA THR A 119 41.67 -47.19 22.58
C THR A 119 42.32 -48.48 23.10
N LYS A 120 42.96 -48.45 24.27
CA LYS A 120 43.72 -49.58 24.81
C LYS A 120 42.87 -50.60 25.58
N LYS A 121 41.59 -50.31 25.90
CA LYS A 121 40.72 -51.23 26.67
C LYS A 121 39.25 -51.33 26.23
N LYS A 122 38.72 -50.41 25.41
CA LYS A 122 37.32 -50.41 24.97
C LYS A 122 37.20 -49.90 23.53
N GLN A 123 36.24 -50.43 22.76
CA GLN A 123 35.92 -49.92 21.42
C GLN A 123 35.21 -48.57 21.56
N VAL A 124 35.87 -47.50 21.10
CA VAL A 124 35.32 -46.14 21.07
C VAL A 124 34.79 -45.88 19.68
N PHE A 125 33.53 -45.50 19.59
CA PHE A 125 32.89 -45.10 18.34
C PHE A 125 32.96 -43.58 18.24
N ILE A 126 33.37 -43.07 17.08
CA ILE A 126 33.48 -41.64 16.81
C ILE A 126 32.52 -41.32 15.68
N ASP A 127 31.50 -40.53 15.99
CA ASP A 127 30.60 -39.96 14.99
C ASP A 127 31.04 -38.52 14.71
N SER A 128 31.41 -38.25 13.46
CA SER A 128 31.74 -36.92 12.94
C SER A 128 30.69 -36.52 11.91
N GLY A 129 29.66 -35.82 12.35
CA GLY A 129 28.55 -35.49 11.45
C GLY A 129 27.54 -34.50 11.98
N ILE A 130 27.73 -33.97 13.20
CA ILE A 130 26.86 -32.92 13.72
C ILE A 130 27.18 -31.63 12.97
N LYS A 131 26.18 -31.10 12.29
CA LYS A 131 26.24 -29.82 11.57
C LYS A 131 25.48 -28.77 12.36
N ILE A 132 25.95 -27.53 12.29
CA ILE A 132 25.25 -26.39 12.88
C ILE A 132 24.69 -25.53 11.77
N MET A 133 23.42 -25.16 11.90
CA MET A 133 22.79 -24.11 11.11
C MET A 133 22.38 -22.97 12.03
N PHE A 134 22.73 -21.76 11.62
CA PHE A 134 22.30 -20.54 12.28
C PHE A 134 20.95 -20.10 11.74
N VAL A 135 20.01 -19.89 12.65
CA VAL A 135 18.62 -19.59 12.34
C VAL A 135 18.27 -18.27 13.02
N SER A 136 18.16 -17.19 12.26
CA SER A 136 17.75 -15.89 12.79
C SER A 136 17.16 -15.00 11.72
N SER A 137 16.43 -13.95 12.11
CA SER A 137 15.93 -12.95 11.16
C SER A 137 17.07 -12.28 10.37
N PRO A 138 18.20 -11.85 10.98
CA PRO A 138 19.33 -11.31 10.23
C PRO A 138 19.94 -12.29 9.22
N VAL A 139 20.08 -13.57 9.58
CA VAL A 139 20.56 -14.61 8.64
C VAL A 139 19.56 -14.76 7.49
N LEU A 140 18.26 -14.77 7.79
CA LEU A 140 17.20 -14.89 6.79
C LEU A 140 17.17 -13.68 5.83
N VAL A 141 17.28 -12.44 6.35
CA VAL A 141 17.38 -11.22 5.54
C VAL A 141 18.58 -11.30 4.59
N GLN A 142 19.75 -11.71 5.09
CA GLN A 142 20.94 -11.81 4.24
C GLN A 142 20.78 -12.90 3.16
N LEU A 143 20.20 -14.04 3.48
CA LEU A 143 19.91 -15.09 2.50
C LEU A 143 18.93 -14.64 1.41
N VAL A 144 17.95 -13.81 1.79
CA VAL A 144 17.02 -13.17 0.84
C VAL A 144 17.77 -12.22 -0.09
N MET A 145 18.71 -11.41 0.43
CA MET A 145 19.55 -10.55 -0.40
C MET A 145 20.47 -11.34 -1.32
N ASP A 146 20.94 -12.51 -0.88
CA ASP A 146 21.75 -13.43 -1.68
C ASP A 146 20.90 -14.24 -2.70
N GLY A 147 19.56 -14.13 -2.66
CA GLY A 147 18.65 -14.83 -3.58
C GLY A 147 18.60 -16.35 -3.42
N SER A 148 19.08 -16.90 -2.30
CA SER A 148 19.25 -18.33 -2.12
C SER A 148 17.99 -19.04 -1.60
N MET A 149 17.01 -19.30 -2.48
CA MET A 149 15.72 -19.90 -2.13
C MET A 149 15.82 -21.21 -1.33
N GLU A 150 16.71 -22.12 -1.73
CA GLU A 150 16.89 -23.42 -1.05
C GLU A 150 17.33 -23.23 0.41
N ARG A 151 18.30 -22.34 0.65
CA ARG A 151 18.79 -22.04 2.00
C ARG A 151 17.73 -21.34 2.85
N ILE A 152 16.91 -20.49 2.24
CA ILE A 152 15.78 -19.83 2.92
C ILE A 152 14.75 -20.87 3.36
N ARG A 153 14.40 -21.81 2.47
CA ARG A 153 13.47 -22.90 2.78
C ARG A 153 13.97 -23.76 3.94
N GLU A 154 15.23 -24.19 3.90
CA GLU A 154 15.83 -24.98 4.98
C GLU A 154 15.79 -24.23 6.33
N VAL A 155 16.17 -22.95 6.34
CA VAL A 155 16.13 -22.13 7.57
C VAL A 155 14.71 -22.01 8.11
N LEU A 156 13.70 -21.81 7.25
CA LEU A 156 12.30 -21.71 7.66
C LEU A 156 11.72 -23.04 8.18
N GLU A 157 12.05 -24.17 7.55
CA GLU A 157 11.60 -25.50 7.96
C GLU A 157 12.20 -25.93 9.32
N LEU A 158 13.44 -25.53 9.58
CA LEU A 158 14.15 -25.84 10.83
C LEU A 158 13.85 -24.84 11.96
N SER A 159 13.21 -23.72 11.64
CA SER A 159 12.81 -22.71 12.62
C SER A 159 11.60 -23.17 13.42
N ASP A 160 11.58 -22.84 14.71
CA ASP A 160 10.36 -22.99 15.51
C ASP A 160 9.31 -21.95 15.03
N PRO A 161 8.06 -22.39 14.72
CA PRO A 161 6.99 -21.48 14.28
C PRO A 161 6.68 -20.35 15.29
N THR A 162 6.95 -20.57 16.57
CA THR A 162 6.71 -19.57 17.63
C THR A 162 7.62 -18.35 17.52
N TRP A 163 8.74 -18.45 16.80
CA TRP A 163 9.75 -17.39 16.73
C TRP A 163 9.40 -16.28 15.75
N LYS A 164 8.40 -16.46 14.88
CA LYS A 164 7.97 -15.48 13.85
C LYS A 164 9.14 -14.82 13.13
N LEU A 165 10.11 -15.64 12.69
CA LEU A 165 11.37 -15.16 12.10
C LEU A 165 11.14 -14.21 10.91
N ALA A 166 10.09 -14.46 10.13
CA ALA A 166 9.73 -13.66 8.96
C ALA A 166 9.26 -12.23 9.30
N ASP A 167 8.86 -11.98 10.56
CA ASP A 167 8.30 -10.70 11.02
C ASP A 167 9.24 -9.92 11.91
N SER A 168 10.21 -10.60 12.54
CA SER A 168 11.15 -9.94 13.42
C SER A 168 11.97 -8.94 12.59
N PRO A 169 11.89 -7.64 12.89
CA PRO A 169 12.71 -6.66 12.20
C PRO A 169 14.18 -6.94 12.51
N ASP A 170 15.04 -6.77 11.52
CA ASP A 170 16.47 -6.66 11.75
C ASP A 170 16.74 -5.32 12.44
N VAL A 171 17.13 -5.35 13.71
CA VAL A 171 17.30 -4.13 14.52
C VAL A 171 18.67 -3.50 14.30
N GLU A 172 19.69 -4.21 13.78
CA GLU A 172 21.07 -3.70 13.85
C GLU A 172 22.02 -4.13 12.70
N PHE A 173 21.56 -4.82 11.66
CA PHE A 173 22.44 -5.19 10.54
C PHE A 173 22.31 -4.29 9.33
N ARG A 174 23.45 -3.66 8.97
CA ARG A 174 23.96 -3.05 7.71
C ARG A 174 23.03 -2.56 6.59
N CYS A 175 21.80 -3.01 6.47
CA CYS A 175 20.76 -2.24 5.81
C CYS A 175 20.45 -1.04 6.70
N ARG A 176 20.62 0.18 6.18
CA ARG A 176 20.19 1.42 6.88
C ARG A 176 18.65 1.52 6.99
N SER A 177 17.96 0.39 7.02
CA SER A 177 16.52 0.23 7.09
C SER A 177 16.26 -0.99 7.95
N ASP A 178 15.60 -0.78 9.08
CA ASP A 178 15.01 -1.83 9.92
C ASP A 178 14.03 -2.60 9.05
N SER A 179 14.47 -3.64 8.35
CA SER A 179 13.68 -4.30 7.29
C SER A 179 13.43 -5.74 7.66
N THR A 180 12.18 -6.17 7.55
CA THR A 180 11.80 -7.57 7.75
C THR A 180 12.28 -8.41 6.56
N PRO A 181 12.47 -9.73 6.72
CA PRO A 181 12.76 -10.64 5.61
C PRO A 181 11.80 -10.46 4.41
N LEU A 182 10.50 -10.29 4.68
CA LEU A 182 9.51 -10.01 3.64
C LEU A 182 9.72 -8.63 2.99
N GLY A 183 10.11 -7.62 3.78
CA GLY A 183 10.47 -6.30 3.26
C GLY A 183 11.70 -6.35 2.35
N ALA A 184 12.75 -7.07 2.74
CA ALA A 184 13.94 -7.27 1.92
C ALA A 184 13.60 -7.97 0.60
N ALA A 185 12.83 -9.06 0.65
CA ALA A 185 12.39 -9.79 -0.55
C ALA A 185 11.55 -8.89 -1.47
N SER A 186 10.67 -8.08 -0.86
CA SER A 186 9.83 -7.12 -1.59
C SER A 186 10.62 -5.98 -2.21
N SER A 187 11.75 -5.59 -1.61
CA SER A 187 12.67 -4.59 -2.16
C SER A 187 13.47 -5.15 -3.34
N CYS A 188 13.89 -6.41 -3.25
CA CYS A 188 14.62 -7.10 -4.33
C CYS A 188 13.72 -7.50 -5.50
N GLY A 189 12.42 -7.70 -5.27
CA GLY A 189 11.47 -8.12 -6.30
C GLY A 189 11.39 -9.64 -6.47
N GLU A 190 11.84 -10.40 -5.47
CA GLU A 190 11.94 -11.86 -5.52
C GLU A 190 10.58 -12.50 -5.22
N GLU A 191 9.74 -12.66 -6.24
CA GLU A 191 8.36 -13.16 -6.15
C GLU A 191 8.25 -14.50 -5.40
N LEU A 192 9.08 -15.49 -5.77
CA LEU A 192 9.05 -16.83 -5.17
C LEU A 192 9.42 -16.81 -3.68
N ILE A 193 10.35 -15.94 -3.31
CA ILE A 193 10.78 -15.77 -1.91
C ILE A 193 9.67 -15.08 -1.12
N VAL A 194 9.01 -14.07 -1.70
CA VAL A 194 7.84 -13.41 -1.10
C VAL A 194 6.71 -14.41 -0.89
N GLU A 195 6.41 -15.25 -1.88
CA GLU A 195 5.38 -16.29 -1.77
C GLU A 195 5.71 -17.29 -0.65
N LEU A 196 6.96 -17.76 -0.60
CA LEU A 196 7.43 -18.68 0.44
C LEU A 196 7.30 -18.08 1.85
N LEU A 197 7.71 -16.82 2.01
CA LEU A 197 7.62 -16.11 3.30
C LEU A 197 6.16 -15.92 3.73
N LEU A 198 5.28 -15.56 2.80
CA LEU A 198 3.84 -15.40 3.09
C LEU A 198 3.15 -16.74 3.39
N ALA A 199 3.62 -17.84 2.79
CA ALA A 199 3.17 -19.18 3.14
C ALA A 199 3.56 -19.56 4.58
N HIS A 200 4.66 -19.01 5.10
CA HIS A 200 5.11 -19.15 6.49
C HIS A 200 4.58 -18.04 7.42
N ASN A 201 3.39 -17.50 7.11
CA ASN A 201 2.68 -16.51 7.93
C ASN A 201 3.43 -15.17 8.14
N ALA A 202 4.31 -14.77 7.21
CA ALA A 202 4.88 -13.43 7.24
C ALA A 202 3.79 -12.34 7.18
N SER A 203 3.90 -11.35 8.05
CA SER A 203 3.04 -10.18 8.12
C SER A 203 3.26 -9.29 6.91
N THR A 204 2.17 -8.98 6.22
CA THR A 204 2.13 -8.04 5.10
C THR A 204 2.23 -6.58 5.54
N GLU A 205 2.06 -6.31 6.83
CA GLU A 205 1.99 -4.96 7.38
C GLU A 205 3.38 -4.41 7.75
N ARG A 206 3.45 -3.08 7.88
CA ARG A 206 4.68 -2.40 8.30
C ARG A 206 4.99 -2.72 9.76
N CYS A 207 6.22 -3.14 10.05
CA CYS A 207 6.71 -3.23 11.43
C CYS A 207 6.95 -1.82 12.01
N GLU A 208 6.70 -1.63 13.30
CA GLU A 208 6.77 -0.30 13.93
C GLU A 208 8.15 0.37 13.80
N SER A 209 9.22 -0.41 13.92
CA SER A 209 10.60 0.05 13.73
C SER A 209 10.91 0.39 12.27
N SER A 210 10.30 -0.32 11.32
CA SER A 210 10.54 -0.13 9.88
C SER A 210 9.95 1.18 9.37
N ARG A 211 10.76 1.99 8.69
CA ARG A 211 10.27 3.20 7.99
C ARG A 211 9.18 2.86 6.96
N TRP A 212 9.39 1.77 6.22
CA TRP A 212 8.56 1.32 5.10
C TRP A 212 8.08 -0.11 5.34
N GLY A 213 6.85 -0.43 4.90
CA GLY A 213 6.34 -1.80 4.89
C GLY A 213 6.62 -2.54 3.57
N PRO A 214 6.31 -3.84 3.48
CA PRO A 214 6.51 -4.64 2.26
C PRO A 214 5.85 -4.02 1.02
N VAL A 215 4.60 -3.57 1.12
CA VAL A 215 3.87 -2.91 0.02
C VAL A 215 4.52 -1.60 -0.44
N HIS A 216 5.14 -0.87 0.48
CA HIS A 216 5.84 0.37 0.19
C HIS A 216 7.13 0.12 -0.59
N LEU A 217 7.88 -0.91 -0.19
CA LEU A 217 9.12 -1.35 -0.84
C LEU A 217 8.85 -1.88 -2.24
N ALA A 218 7.85 -2.74 -2.41
CA ALA A 218 7.44 -3.26 -3.71
C ALA A 218 6.98 -2.13 -4.66
N ALA A 219 6.17 -1.19 -4.17
CA ALA A 219 5.68 -0.06 -4.95
C ALA A 219 6.80 0.91 -5.37
N ALA A 220 7.77 1.18 -4.48
CA ALA A 220 8.93 2.01 -4.79
C ALA A 220 9.89 1.32 -5.78
N GLY A 221 10.11 0.01 -5.60
CA GLY A 221 10.94 -0.83 -6.45
C GLY A 221 10.39 -0.97 -7.86
N GLY A 222 9.06 -0.91 -8.03
CA GLY A 222 8.39 -1.15 -9.31
C GLY A 222 8.05 -2.62 -9.56
N HIS A 223 8.02 -3.42 -8.50
CA HIS A 223 7.83 -4.87 -8.55
C HIS A 223 6.33 -5.19 -8.58
N VAL A 224 5.75 -5.18 -9.78
CA VAL A 224 4.30 -5.28 -9.99
C VAL A 224 3.73 -6.60 -9.48
N GLU A 225 4.40 -7.73 -9.74
CA GLU A 225 3.90 -9.05 -9.33
C GLU A 225 4.00 -9.27 -7.82
N VAL A 226 5.11 -8.85 -7.19
CA VAL A 226 5.21 -8.80 -5.73
C VAL A 226 4.09 -7.95 -5.12
N LEU A 227 3.85 -6.76 -5.68
CA LEU A 227 2.80 -5.87 -5.19
C LEU A 227 1.40 -6.49 -5.36
N ARG A 228 1.14 -7.17 -6.49
CA ARG A 228 -0.10 -7.93 -6.72
C ARG A 228 -0.29 -9.01 -5.66
N LEU A 229 0.77 -9.78 -5.40
CA LEU A 229 0.75 -10.90 -4.45
C LEU A 229 0.48 -10.40 -3.02
N LEU A 230 1.15 -9.33 -2.60
CA LEU A 230 0.92 -8.70 -1.29
C LEU A 230 -0.53 -8.23 -1.13
N LEU A 231 -1.10 -7.55 -2.13
CA LEU A 231 -2.49 -7.09 -2.09
C LEU A 231 -3.48 -8.26 -2.07
N LEU A 232 -3.20 -9.35 -2.82
CA LEU A 232 -4.01 -10.56 -2.81
C LEU A 232 -4.02 -11.23 -1.43
N LYS A 233 -2.91 -11.17 -0.70
CA LYS A 233 -2.77 -11.69 0.67
C LYS A 233 -3.30 -10.76 1.76
N GLY A 234 -3.98 -9.67 1.38
CA GLY A 234 -4.69 -8.79 2.30
C GLY A 234 -3.87 -7.62 2.85
N ALA A 235 -2.74 -7.28 2.23
CA ALA A 235 -1.96 -6.11 2.63
C ALA A 235 -2.78 -4.82 2.51
N ASN A 236 -2.69 -3.96 3.53
CA ASN A 236 -3.40 -2.68 3.51
C ASN A 236 -2.81 -1.72 2.45
N ILE A 237 -3.59 -1.45 1.42
CA ILE A 237 -3.21 -0.62 0.27
C ILE A 237 -2.94 0.85 0.62
N ASP A 238 -3.64 1.37 1.62
CA ASP A 238 -3.52 2.75 2.10
C ASP A 238 -2.71 2.81 3.41
N SER A 239 -1.93 1.76 3.72
CA SER A 239 -1.00 1.79 4.84
C SER A 239 -0.03 2.97 4.71
N LEU A 240 0.40 3.49 5.86
CA LEU A 240 1.25 4.68 5.93
C LEU A 240 2.65 4.32 6.41
N THR A 241 3.65 4.85 5.69
CA THR A 241 5.04 4.95 6.18
C THR A 241 5.16 5.91 7.35
N ASN A 242 6.33 5.91 8.02
CA ASN A 242 6.62 6.89 9.09
C ASN A 242 6.54 8.35 8.62
N ASP A 243 6.79 8.62 7.34
CA ASP A 243 6.66 9.94 6.73
C ASP A 243 5.20 10.30 6.35
N GLY A 244 4.25 9.38 6.58
CA GLY A 244 2.85 9.48 6.16
C GLY A 244 2.60 9.26 4.67
N ASN A 245 3.58 8.76 3.91
CA ASN A 245 3.36 8.38 2.51
C ASN A 245 2.65 7.02 2.43
N THR A 246 1.70 6.87 1.51
CA THR A 246 1.14 5.57 1.08
C THR A 246 2.01 4.92 0.00
N ALA A 247 1.74 3.65 -0.31
CA ALA A 247 2.36 2.96 -1.45
C ALA A 247 2.19 3.74 -2.77
N LEU A 248 1.04 4.38 -2.98
CA LEU A 248 0.77 5.20 -4.17
C LEU A 248 1.69 6.42 -4.26
N HIS A 249 1.95 7.12 -3.13
CA HIS A 249 2.90 8.24 -3.12
C HIS A 249 4.30 7.80 -3.57
N LEU A 250 4.76 6.63 -3.11
CA LEU A 250 6.08 6.10 -3.43
C LEU A 250 6.17 5.61 -4.88
N ALA A 251 5.14 4.92 -5.38
CA ALA A 251 5.07 4.50 -6.78
C ALA A 251 5.13 5.70 -7.73
N VAL A 252 4.38 6.76 -7.44
CA VAL A 252 4.41 8.02 -8.21
C VAL A 252 5.78 8.68 -8.11
N LYS A 253 6.34 8.80 -6.90
CA LYS A 253 7.66 9.40 -6.67
C LYS A 253 8.77 8.69 -7.45
N ALA A 254 8.69 7.37 -7.57
CA ALA A 254 9.65 6.54 -8.29
C ALA A 254 9.32 6.38 -9.79
N GLY A 255 8.23 6.98 -10.29
CA GLY A 255 7.83 6.90 -11.70
C GLY A 255 7.34 5.52 -12.15
N ARG A 256 6.88 4.67 -11.22
CA ARG A 256 6.47 3.28 -11.49
C ARG A 256 5.02 3.21 -11.97
N LYS A 257 4.79 3.54 -13.24
CA LYS A 257 3.45 3.68 -13.85
C LYS A 257 2.57 2.42 -13.71
N ASP A 258 3.17 1.24 -13.80
CA ASP A 258 2.43 -0.02 -13.73
C ASP A 258 1.94 -0.29 -12.30
N CYS A 259 2.78 -0.02 -11.30
CA CYS A 259 2.38 -0.04 -9.89
C CYS A 259 1.30 1.00 -9.60
N VAL A 260 1.39 2.21 -10.17
CA VAL A 260 0.35 3.24 -10.02
C VAL A 260 -0.99 2.76 -10.58
N ARG A 261 -1.00 2.16 -11.79
CA ARG A 261 -2.21 1.59 -12.38
C ARG A 261 -2.78 0.46 -11.51
N LEU A 262 -1.93 -0.43 -11.01
CA LEU A 262 -2.35 -1.55 -10.18
C LEU A 262 -2.95 -1.08 -8.85
N LEU A 263 -2.32 -0.12 -8.17
CA LEU A 263 -2.81 0.43 -6.91
C LEU A 263 -4.15 1.16 -7.08
N LEU A 264 -4.29 1.98 -8.12
CA LEU A 264 -5.55 2.68 -8.41
C LEU A 264 -6.66 1.72 -8.87
N ALA A 265 -6.32 0.63 -9.55
CA ALA A 265 -7.29 -0.40 -9.92
C ALA A 265 -7.82 -1.18 -8.70
N ASN A 266 -6.98 -1.38 -7.67
CA ASN A 266 -7.35 -2.03 -6.42
C ASN A 266 -7.95 -1.06 -5.37
N GLY A 267 -8.34 0.16 -5.79
CA GLY A 267 -9.08 1.10 -4.93
C GLY A 267 -8.23 1.96 -4.00
N SER A 268 -6.93 2.12 -4.25
CA SER A 268 -6.09 3.05 -3.48
C SER A 268 -6.62 4.47 -3.56
N LYS A 269 -6.63 5.18 -2.42
CA LYS A 269 -7.16 6.55 -2.35
C LYS A 269 -6.14 7.57 -2.86
N PRO A 270 -6.41 8.29 -3.97
CA PRO A 270 -5.47 9.26 -4.53
C PRO A 270 -5.45 10.61 -3.80
N VAL A 271 -6.24 10.76 -2.74
CA VAL A 271 -6.43 12.02 -1.98
C VAL A 271 -5.66 12.05 -0.66
N VAL A 272 -5.04 10.94 -0.25
CA VAL A 272 -4.30 10.88 1.01
C VAL A 272 -3.15 11.88 0.99
N ARG A 273 -2.94 12.59 2.10
CA ARG A 273 -1.89 13.59 2.25
C ARG A 273 -0.79 13.05 3.13
N ASN A 274 0.47 13.22 2.71
CA ASN A 274 1.59 12.80 3.54
C ASN A 274 1.82 13.74 4.73
N THR A 275 2.41 13.20 5.80
CA THR A 275 2.66 13.95 7.03
C THR A 275 3.78 14.97 6.85
N ARG A 276 4.79 14.69 6.01
CA ARG A 276 5.94 15.58 5.81
C ARG A 276 5.56 16.93 5.20
N ASN A 277 4.97 16.93 4.01
CA ASN A 277 4.67 18.15 3.25
C ASN A 277 3.17 18.43 3.11
N GLY A 278 2.31 17.49 3.50
CA GLY A 278 0.89 17.53 3.13
C GLY A 278 0.65 17.33 1.63
N ASP A 279 1.64 16.82 0.89
CA ASP A 279 1.53 16.54 -0.54
C ASP A 279 0.62 15.33 -0.73
N THR A 280 -0.28 15.39 -1.72
CA THR A 280 -1.00 14.23 -2.26
C THR A 280 -0.17 13.57 -3.37
N PRO A 281 -0.50 12.34 -3.83
CA PRO A 281 0.14 11.75 -5.00
C PRO A 281 0.09 12.67 -6.24
N LEU A 282 -0.96 13.47 -6.40
CA LEU A 282 -1.09 14.44 -7.48
C LEU A 282 -0.06 15.58 -7.38
N HIS A 283 0.25 16.08 -6.18
CA HIS A 283 1.31 17.07 -5.98
C HIS A 283 2.69 16.50 -6.37
N ILE A 284 2.94 15.23 -6.04
CA ILE A 284 4.20 14.57 -6.40
C ILE A 284 4.28 14.39 -7.92
N ALA A 285 3.20 13.91 -8.57
CA ALA A 285 3.15 13.78 -10.02
C ALA A 285 3.35 15.13 -10.74
N ALA A 286 2.73 16.19 -10.22
CA ALA A 286 2.87 17.55 -10.71
C ALA A 286 4.30 18.08 -10.58
N ARG A 287 4.97 17.80 -9.45
CA ARG A 287 6.38 18.13 -9.22
C ARG A 287 7.33 17.44 -10.20
N LEU A 288 7.01 16.20 -10.56
CA LEU A 288 7.82 15.38 -11.46
C LEU A 288 7.57 15.66 -12.94
N GLY A 289 6.47 16.32 -13.30
CA GLY A 289 6.13 16.53 -14.71
C GLY A 289 5.48 15.33 -15.40
N ASP A 290 5.02 14.32 -14.65
CA ASP A 290 4.49 13.08 -15.26
C ASP A 290 3.02 13.21 -15.68
N GLU A 291 2.82 13.68 -16.91
CA GLU A 291 1.51 13.95 -17.51
C GLU A 291 0.57 12.74 -17.47
N GLN A 292 1.09 11.54 -17.73
CA GLN A 292 0.28 10.33 -17.79
C GLN A 292 -0.24 9.96 -16.41
N THR A 293 0.62 10.07 -15.39
CA THR A 293 0.23 9.82 -14.00
C THR A 293 -0.72 10.90 -13.48
N VAL A 294 -0.54 12.17 -13.86
CA VAL A 294 -1.48 13.26 -13.55
C VAL A 294 -2.86 12.97 -14.14
N LYS A 295 -2.94 12.65 -15.45
CA LYS A 295 -4.22 12.31 -16.11
C LYS A 295 -4.90 11.12 -15.45
N LEU A 296 -4.14 10.08 -15.14
CA LEU A 296 -4.66 8.87 -14.49
C LEU A 296 -5.18 9.15 -13.07
N LEU A 297 -4.46 9.95 -12.27
CA LEU A 297 -4.90 10.34 -10.93
C LEU A 297 -6.17 11.18 -10.98
N LEU A 298 -6.26 12.14 -11.90
CA LEU A 298 -7.48 12.95 -12.10
C LEU A 298 -8.67 12.08 -12.51
N GLN A 299 -8.46 11.13 -13.45
CA GLN A 299 -9.51 10.18 -13.86
C GLN A 299 -10.01 9.30 -12.71
N LYS A 300 -9.16 9.01 -11.73
CA LYS A 300 -9.47 8.17 -10.57
C LYS A 300 -9.92 8.97 -9.34
N GLY A 301 -10.26 10.25 -9.50
CA GLY A 301 -10.88 11.06 -8.44
C GLY A 301 -9.91 11.85 -7.57
N ALA A 302 -8.70 12.14 -8.05
CA ALA A 302 -7.83 13.13 -7.40
C ALA A 302 -8.34 14.56 -7.66
N TYR A 303 -8.47 15.37 -6.61
CA TYR A 303 -8.84 16.78 -6.76
C TYR A 303 -7.60 17.67 -6.98
N ASN A 304 -7.70 18.62 -7.91
CA ASN A 304 -6.65 19.56 -8.29
C ASN A 304 -6.50 20.77 -7.35
N ASP A 305 -7.53 21.04 -6.55
CA ASP A 305 -7.65 22.17 -5.61
C ASP A 305 -7.02 21.90 -4.24
N ASN A 306 -6.76 20.62 -3.91
CA ASN A 306 -6.11 20.22 -2.67
C ASN A 306 -4.82 21.00 -2.48
N ARG A 307 -4.70 21.69 -1.34
CA ARG A 307 -3.50 22.45 -1.00
C ARG A 307 -2.63 21.69 -0.03
N ASN A 308 -1.32 21.62 -0.29
CA ASN A 308 -0.35 21.05 0.63
C ASN A 308 -0.11 21.95 1.88
N LYS A 309 0.83 21.59 2.77
CA LYS A 309 1.13 22.41 3.97
C LYS A 309 1.68 23.79 3.64
N ALA A 310 2.24 23.99 2.46
CA ALA A 310 2.69 25.30 1.98
C ALA A 310 1.55 26.12 1.34
N GLY A 311 0.31 25.62 1.37
CA GLY A 311 -0.85 26.29 0.75
C GLY A 311 -0.89 26.19 -0.77
N LYS A 312 0.00 25.40 -1.38
CA LYS A 312 0.15 25.25 -2.83
C LYS A 312 -0.73 24.13 -3.34
N ALA A 313 -1.46 24.37 -4.42
CA ALA A 313 -2.16 23.33 -5.18
C ALA A 313 -1.18 22.56 -6.09
N ALA A 314 -1.64 21.44 -6.68
CA ALA A 314 -0.83 20.70 -7.65
C ALA A 314 -0.40 21.57 -8.85
N TYR A 315 -1.26 22.52 -9.25
CA TYR A 315 -0.94 23.51 -10.28
C TYR A 315 0.25 24.41 -9.89
N ASP A 316 0.23 24.99 -8.69
CA ASP A 316 1.29 25.86 -8.21
C ASP A 316 2.63 25.10 -8.14
N VAL A 317 2.59 23.84 -7.73
CA VAL A 317 3.77 22.97 -7.71
C VAL A 317 4.29 22.69 -9.12
N ALA A 318 3.42 22.41 -10.10
CA ALA A 318 3.84 22.25 -11.49
C ALA A 318 4.43 23.55 -12.07
N ALA A 319 3.86 24.70 -11.73
CA ALA A 319 4.32 26.01 -12.18
C ALA A 319 5.71 26.35 -11.65
N GLU A 320 5.97 26.09 -10.37
CA GLU A 320 7.29 26.31 -9.75
C GLU A 320 8.39 25.45 -10.36
N HIS A 321 8.06 24.25 -10.83
CA HIS A 321 9.02 23.32 -11.42
C HIS A 321 9.09 23.44 -12.95
N GLY A 322 8.36 24.40 -13.55
CA GLY A 322 8.44 24.70 -14.98
C GLY A 322 7.75 23.68 -15.89
N HIS A 323 6.85 22.85 -15.36
CA HIS A 323 6.18 21.78 -16.12
C HIS A 323 4.98 22.31 -16.90
N THR A 324 5.26 23.10 -17.94
CA THR A 324 4.24 23.77 -18.76
C THR A 324 3.30 22.80 -19.48
N CYS A 325 3.77 21.59 -19.83
CA CYS A 325 2.95 20.53 -20.42
C CYS A 325 1.83 20.04 -19.46
N LEU A 326 2.04 20.17 -18.16
CA LEU A 326 1.03 19.84 -17.15
C LEU A 326 0.02 20.95 -16.92
N PHE A 327 0.29 22.17 -17.40
CA PHE A 327 -0.62 23.30 -17.19
C PHE A 327 -1.93 23.02 -17.86
N ASP A 328 -1.90 22.54 -19.10
CA ASP A 328 -3.12 22.08 -19.75
C ASP A 328 -3.75 21.01 -18.88
N ALA A 329 -3.06 19.90 -18.58
CA ALA A 329 -3.61 18.77 -17.82
C ALA A 329 -4.25 19.12 -16.46
N LEU A 330 -3.62 19.97 -15.66
CA LEU A 330 -4.07 20.40 -14.34
C LEU A 330 -5.13 21.52 -14.43
N LYS A 331 -5.12 22.29 -15.52
CA LYS A 331 -6.08 23.34 -15.87
C LYS A 331 -7.15 22.86 -16.87
N LEU A 332 -7.22 21.57 -17.24
CA LEU A 332 -8.04 21.11 -18.38
C LEU A 332 -9.53 21.42 -18.15
N GLY A 333 -9.98 21.40 -16.89
CA GLY A 333 -11.30 21.89 -16.49
C GLY A 333 -11.45 23.39 -16.72
N ASP A 334 -10.57 24.21 -16.15
CA ASP A 334 -10.58 25.67 -16.29
C ASP A 334 -10.40 26.15 -17.75
N SER A 335 -9.55 25.49 -18.54
CA SER A 335 -9.27 25.84 -19.94
C SER A 335 -10.46 25.51 -20.85
N LEU A 336 -11.13 24.37 -20.63
CA LEU A 336 -12.37 24.04 -21.32
C LEU A 336 -13.49 25.01 -20.91
N CYS A 337 -13.63 25.29 -19.61
CA CYS A 337 -14.56 26.27 -19.06
C CYS A 337 -14.29 27.69 -19.58
N LEU A 338 -13.03 28.09 -19.73
CA LEU A 338 -12.63 29.39 -20.29
C LEU A 338 -12.91 29.47 -21.78
N ALA A 339 -12.60 28.43 -22.55
CA ALA A 339 -12.92 28.36 -23.98
C ALA A 339 -14.45 28.39 -24.20
N ALA A 340 -15.21 27.67 -23.36
CA ALA A 340 -16.66 27.66 -23.33
C ALA A 340 -17.25 29.05 -22.98
N ARG A 341 -16.66 29.74 -22.00
CA ARG A 341 -17.02 31.13 -21.63
C ARG A 341 -16.81 32.12 -22.79
N LYS A 342 -15.69 31.98 -23.52
CA LYS A 342 -15.38 32.82 -24.68
C LYS A 342 -16.19 32.45 -25.93
N GLY A 343 -16.68 31.22 -26.02
CA GLY A 343 -17.41 30.70 -27.19
C GLY A 343 -16.49 30.18 -28.30
N GLU A 344 -15.23 29.87 -27.99
CA GLU A 344 -14.23 29.45 -28.98
C GLU A 344 -14.39 27.97 -29.35
N ALA A 345 -15.35 27.68 -30.23
CA ALA A 345 -15.66 26.35 -30.76
C ALA A 345 -14.41 25.55 -31.21
N GLY A 346 -13.48 26.17 -31.94
CA GLY A 346 -12.26 25.50 -32.41
C GLY A 346 -11.30 25.09 -31.28
N THR A 347 -11.26 25.88 -30.19
CA THR A 347 -10.43 25.60 -29.01
C THR A 347 -11.06 24.48 -28.18
N ILE A 348 -12.39 24.51 -27.98
CA ILE A 348 -13.17 23.46 -27.32
C ILE A 348 -12.94 22.11 -27.99
N GLN A 349 -13.04 22.05 -29.32
CA GLN A 349 -12.84 20.80 -30.07
C GLN A 349 -11.44 20.23 -29.90
N ARG A 350 -10.42 21.09 -29.88
CA ARG A 350 -9.02 20.70 -29.70
C ARG A 350 -8.76 20.17 -28.28
N LEU A 351 -9.30 20.86 -27.27
CA LEU A 351 -9.16 20.46 -25.86
C LEU A 351 -9.82 19.10 -25.61
N ILE A 352 -11.02 18.88 -26.13
CA ILE A 352 -11.70 17.58 -26.01
C ILE A 352 -10.90 16.47 -26.73
N LYS A 353 -10.37 16.74 -27.93
CA LYS A 353 -9.53 15.78 -28.66
C LYS A 353 -8.23 15.44 -27.91
N ASN A 354 -7.68 16.38 -27.16
CA ASN A 354 -6.47 16.20 -26.34
C ASN A 354 -6.74 15.53 -24.98
N GLY A 355 -7.99 15.12 -24.72
CA GLY A 355 -8.38 14.40 -23.51
C GLY A 355 -8.86 15.29 -22.35
N ALA A 356 -9.36 16.50 -22.63
CA ALA A 356 -10.06 17.29 -21.61
C ALA A 356 -11.26 16.49 -21.06
N ALA A 357 -11.38 16.45 -19.73
CA ALA A 357 -12.55 15.89 -19.08
C ALA A 357 -13.77 16.75 -19.43
N ILE A 358 -14.68 16.20 -20.25
CA ILE A 358 -15.83 16.95 -20.76
C ILE A 358 -16.77 17.44 -19.65
N ASN A 359 -16.92 16.63 -18.59
CA ASN A 359 -17.68 16.96 -17.38
C ASN A 359 -16.78 17.53 -16.27
N GLY A 360 -15.57 17.99 -16.59
CA GLY A 360 -14.68 18.63 -15.64
C GLY A 360 -15.29 19.94 -15.12
N MET A 361 -15.07 20.22 -13.84
CA MET A 361 -15.49 21.46 -13.19
C MET A 361 -14.30 22.41 -13.05
N ASP A 362 -14.57 23.71 -13.08
CA ASP A 362 -13.57 24.74 -12.77
C ASP A 362 -13.45 24.99 -11.25
N GLN A 363 -12.57 25.91 -10.86
CA GLN A 363 -12.35 26.30 -9.45
C GLN A 363 -13.60 26.83 -8.70
N HIS A 364 -14.72 27.05 -9.40
CA HIS A 364 -15.99 27.48 -8.83
C HIS A 364 -17.05 26.38 -8.90
N GLY A 365 -16.66 25.14 -9.19
CA GLY A 365 -17.57 24.01 -9.34
C GLY A 365 -18.38 24.04 -10.63
N TRP A 366 -18.05 24.91 -11.59
CA TRP A 366 -18.84 25.06 -12.82
C TRP A 366 -18.33 24.16 -13.93
N THR A 367 -19.24 23.48 -14.62
CA THR A 367 -18.93 22.78 -15.86
C THR A 367 -18.72 23.74 -17.02
N ALA A 368 -18.09 23.26 -18.09
CA ALA A 368 -17.96 24.01 -19.33
C ALA A 368 -19.33 24.40 -19.91
N LEU A 369 -20.35 23.53 -19.74
CA LEU A 369 -21.72 23.82 -20.15
C LEU A 369 -22.33 24.97 -19.34
N ASN A 370 -22.15 24.98 -18.02
CA ASN A 370 -22.64 26.06 -17.15
C ASN A 370 -22.03 27.41 -17.55
N ARG A 371 -20.72 27.45 -17.86
CA ARG A 371 -20.04 28.67 -18.33
C ARG A 371 -20.53 29.15 -19.70
N ALA A 372 -20.70 28.25 -20.66
CA ALA A 372 -21.22 28.59 -21.97
C ALA A 372 -22.67 29.09 -21.91
N ALA A 373 -23.51 28.42 -21.10
CA ALA A 373 -24.91 28.76 -20.89
C ALA A 373 -25.07 30.13 -20.21
N PHE A 374 -24.30 30.39 -19.14
CA PHE A 374 -24.29 31.68 -18.44
C PHE A 374 -23.83 32.86 -19.31
N LYS A 375 -23.02 32.61 -20.35
CA LYS A 375 -22.58 33.65 -21.31
C LYS A 375 -23.34 33.65 -22.63
N GLY A 376 -24.36 32.81 -22.77
CA GLY A 376 -25.20 32.75 -23.97
C GLY A 376 -24.44 32.30 -25.22
N ARG A 377 -23.36 31.52 -25.06
CA ARG A 377 -22.55 31.01 -26.19
C ARG A 377 -23.21 29.79 -26.81
N THR A 378 -24.26 30.01 -27.59
CA THR A 378 -25.11 28.95 -28.18
C THR A 378 -24.32 27.93 -29.01
N ASP A 379 -23.32 28.36 -29.78
CA ASP A 379 -22.46 27.45 -30.56
C ASP A 379 -21.59 26.54 -29.68
N ALA A 380 -21.05 27.09 -28.58
CA ALA A 380 -20.29 26.30 -27.60
C ALA A 380 -21.20 25.33 -26.84
N VAL A 381 -22.40 25.76 -26.45
CA VAL A 381 -23.43 24.89 -25.84
C VAL A 381 -23.76 23.72 -26.78
N ARG A 382 -24.06 24.01 -28.05
CA ARG A 382 -24.35 22.98 -29.06
C ARG A 382 -23.20 21.98 -29.20
N MET A 383 -21.97 22.49 -29.34
CA MET A 383 -20.78 21.65 -29.51
C MET A 383 -20.53 20.75 -28.29
N LEU A 384 -20.63 21.29 -27.08
CA LEU A 384 -20.41 20.52 -25.84
C LEU A 384 -21.45 19.39 -25.70
N ILE A 385 -22.72 19.67 -26.02
CA ILE A 385 -23.80 18.67 -26.04
C ILE A 385 -23.54 17.60 -27.09
N ASP A 386 -23.15 17.99 -28.31
CA ASP A 386 -22.86 17.03 -29.38
C ASP A 386 -21.63 16.16 -29.07
N LYS A 387 -20.76 16.60 -28.15
CA LYS A 387 -19.62 15.81 -27.63
C LYS A 387 -19.97 14.93 -26.43
N GLY A 388 -21.23 14.92 -25.99
CA GLY A 388 -21.72 14.05 -24.92
C GLY A 388 -21.49 14.57 -23.51
N ILE A 389 -21.42 15.90 -23.33
CA ILE A 389 -21.47 16.49 -21.99
C ILE A 389 -22.80 16.13 -21.32
N ASP A 390 -22.79 15.89 -20.02
CA ASP A 390 -24.03 15.69 -19.27
C ASP A 390 -24.76 17.03 -19.10
N ILE A 391 -26.00 17.09 -19.61
CA ILE A 391 -26.80 18.32 -19.70
C ILE A 391 -27.31 18.75 -18.32
N ASP A 392 -27.61 17.78 -17.46
CA ASP A 392 -28.23 18.01 -16.15
C ASP A 392 -27.23 17.94 -14.99
N SER A 393 -25.93 17.93 -15.32
CA SER A 393 -24.86 18.07 -14.34
C SER A 393 -25.05 19.32 -13.48
N LYS A 394 -24.93 19.14 -12.17
CA LYS A 394 -25.12 20.18 -11.16
C LYS A 394 -23.78 20.70 -10.65
N ASP A 395 -23.70 21.99 -10.40
CA ASP A 395 -22.60 22.59 -9.64
C ASP A 395 -22.78 22.41 -8.11
N GLU A 396 -21.87 22.98 -7.33
CA GLU A 396 -21.88 22.92 -5.86
C GLU A 396 -23.15 23.51 -5.22
N ASP A 397 -23.80 24.47 -5.87
CA ASP A 397 -25.06 25.10 -5.42
C ASP A 397 -26.30 24.37 -5.99
N GLY A 398 -26.11 23.30 -6.76
CA GLY A 398 -27.15 22.52 -7.39
C GLY A 398 -27.67 23.11 -8.70
N TYR A 399 -27.01 24.13 -9.25
CA TYR A 399 -27.39 24.75 -10.53
C TYR A 399 -26.99 23.87 -11.71
N THR A 400 -27.93 23.73 -12.65
CA THR A 400 -27.68 23.14 -13.98
C THR A 400 -27.44 24.24 -15.01
N ALA A 401 -26.97 23.87 -16.20
CA ALA A 401 -26.80 24.81 -17.31
C ALA A 401 -28.09 25.57 -17.66
N LEU A 402 -29.25 24.93 -17.49
CA LEU A 402 -30.56 25.55 -17.69
C LEU A 402 -30.80 26.69 -16.68
N HIS A 403 -30.49 26.46 -15.40
CA HIS A 403 -30.59 27.51 -14.37
C HIS A 403 -29.69 28.69 -14.71
N CYS A 404 -28.43 28.44 -15.11
CA CYS A 404 -27.47 29.47 -15.47
C CYS A 404 -27.90 30.30 -16.69
N ALA A 405 -28.46 29.66 -17.72
CA ALA A 405 -28.97 30.35 -18.92
C ALA A 405 -30.16 31.25 -18.60
N VAL A 406 -31.07 30.78 -17.73
CA VAL A 406 -32.25 31.54 -17.29
C VAL A 406 -31.86 32.72 -16.42
N GLU A 407 -30.98 32.52 -15.44
CA GLU A 407 -30.48 33.57 -14.56
C GLU A 407 -29.80 34.71 -15.35
N SER A 408 -29.14 34.37 -16.46
CA SER A 408 -28.45 35.33 -17.33
C SER A 408 -29.35 35.92 -18.43
N GLY A 409 -30.61 35.50 -18.53
CA GLY A 409 -31.57 36.02 -19.50
C GLY A 409 -31.34 35.56 -20.95
N HIS A 410 -30.61 34.46 -21.19
CA HIS A 410 -30.25 34.01 -22.53
C HIS A 410 -31.30 33.08 -23.15
N ALA A 411 -32.40 33.65 -23.66
CA ALA A 411 -33.54 32.92 -24.21
C ALA A 411 -33.18 31.86 -25.27
N GLU A 412 -32.28 32.17 -26.22
CA GLU A 412 -31.82 31.20 -27.23
C GLU A 412 -31.06 30.01 -26.63
N GLY A 413 -30.27 30.27 -25.59
CA GLY A 413 -29.57 29.21 -24.85
C GLY A 413 -30.54 28.31 -24.09
N VAL A 414 -31.59 28.88 -23.50
CA VAL A 414 -32.67 28.14 -22.85
C VAL A 414 -33.40 27.25 -23.85
N GLU A 415 -33.81 27.79 -25.00
CA GLU A 415 -34.49 27.03 -26.05
C GLU A 415 -33.62 25.87 -26.58
N LEU A 416 -32.32 26.12 -26.80
CA LEU A 416 -31.38 25.09 -27.23
C LEU A 416 -31.24 23.95 -26.21
N LEU A 417 -31.09 24.29 -24.92
CA LEU A 417 -30.96 23.30 -23.84
C LEU A 417 -32.23 22.45 -23.71
N LEU A 418 -33.41 23.07 -23.78
CA LEU A 418 -34.69 22.37 -23.75
C LEU A 418 -34.87 21.44 -24.95
N LYS A 419 -34.52 21.91 -26.16
CA LYS A 419 -34.56 21.09 -27.37
C LYS A 419 -33.62 19.88 -27.31
N LYS A 420 -32.52 20.01 -26.56
CA LYS A 420 -31.55 18.94 -26.32
C LYS A 420 -31.89 18.04 -25.12
N GLY A 421 -33.01 18.30 -24.44
CA GLY A 421 -33.56 17.42 -23.41
C GLY A 421 -33.19 17.76 -21.97
N ALA A 422 -32.74 18.98 -21.67
CA ALA A 422 -32.49 19.43 -20.30
C ALA A 422 -33.72 19.27 -19.41
N ASP A 423 -33.53 18.82 -18.16
CA ASP A 423 -34.62 18.66 -17.20
C ASP A 423 -35.12 20.02 -16.68
N VAL A 424 -36.36 20.34 -17.04
CA VAL A 424 -37.03 21.59 -16.65
C VAL A 424 -37.35 21.62 -15.16
N GLU A 425 -37.56 20.46 -14.55
CA GLU A 425 -37.95 20.30 -13.14
C GLU A 425 -36.75 20.13 -12.21
N ALA A 426 -35.52 20.21 -12.76
CA ALA A 426 -34.31 20.19 -11.96
C ALA A 426 -34.36 21.29 -10.89
N ARG A 427 -33.94 20.92 -9.67
CA ARG A 427 -33.89 21.82 -8.51
C ARG A 427 -32.47 22.08 -8.05
N THR A 428 -32.19 23.34 -7.71
CA THR A 428 -31.00 23.75 -6.96
C THR A 428 -31.03 23.25 -5.52
N ASN A 429 -29.93 23.41 -4.78
CA ASN A 429 -29.86 23.02 -3.37
C ASN A 429 -30.83 23.81 -2.48
N LYS A 430 -31.28 24.98 -2.95
CA LYS A 430 -32.32 25.80 -2.31
C LYS A 430 -33.74 25.40 -2.71
N GLY A 431 -33.90 24.31 -3.48
CA GLY A 431 -35.19 23.80 -3.95
C GLY A 431 -35.81 24.62 -5.08
N VAL A 432 -35.06 25.53 -5.69
CA VAL A 432 -35.53 26.47 -6.72
C VAL A 432 -35.42 25.82 -8.10
N THR A 433 -36.45 26.00 -8.93
CA THR A 433 -36.48 25.56 -10.35
C THR A 433 -36.11 26.70 -11.30
N ALA A 434 -35.72 26.37 -12.52
CA ALA A 434 -35.45 27.36 -13.57
C ALA A 434 -36.65 28.30 -13.82
N LEU A 435 -37.89 27.80 -13.79
CA LEU A 435 -39.09 28.63 -13.94
C LEU A 435 -39.25 29.66 -12.81
N GLN A 436 -38.97 29.25 -11.57
CA GLN A 436 -39.02 30.15 -10.42
C GLN A 436 -37.96 31.26 -10.50
N ILE A 437 -36.77 30.96 -11.05
CA ILE A 437 -35.75 31.98 -11.33
C ILE A 437 -36.27 32.97 -12.38
N ALA A 438 -36.80 32.48 -13.52
CA ALA A 438 -37.35 33.33 -14.59
C ALA A 438 -38.45 34.26 -14.08
N ASP A 439 -39.37 33.76 -13.26
CA ASP A 439 -40.46 34.54 -12.68
C ASP A 439 -39.95 35.57 -11.66
N SER A 440 -38.95 35.22 -10.85
CA SER A 440 -38.34 36.15 -9.89
C SER A 440 -37.61 37.32 -10.56
N LEU A 441 -37.01 37.07 -11.73
CA LEU A 441 -36.32 38.07 -12.57
C LEU A 441 -37.26 38.76 -13.58
N GLN A 442 -38.55 38.41 -13.60
CA GLN A 442 -39.58 38.95 -14.50
C GLN A 442 -39.31 38.70 -16.00
N TYR A 443 -38.66 37.59 -16.34
CA TYR A 443 -38.36 37.21 -17.73
C TYR A 443 -39.54 36.49 -18.40
N ALA A 444 -40.62 37.24 -18.69
CA ALA A 444 -41.86 36.70 -19.24
C ALA A 444 -41.69 35.88 -20.54
N GLY A 445 -40.72 36.24 -21.39
CA GLY A 445 -40.39 35.48 -22.61
C GLY A 445 -39.78 34.10 -22.27
N ILE A 446 -38.85 34.06 -21.31
CA ILE A 446 -38.17 32.83 -20.88
C ILE A 446 -39.14 31.94 -20.09
N SER A 447 -39.99 32.51 -19.22
CA SER A 447 -41.05 31.74 -18.54
C SER A 447 -41.97 31.05 -19.56
N LYS A 448 -42.37 31.75 -20.64
CA LYS A 448 -43.13 31.12 -21.73
C LYS A 448 -42.34 29.99 -22.38
N ILE A 449 -41.06 30.18 -22.71
CA ILE A 449 -40.22 29.13 -23.32
C ILE A 449 -40.13 27.90 -22.40
N LEU A 450 -39.92 28.08 -21.10
CA LEU A 450 -39.86 26.98 -20.13
C LEU A 450 -41.19 26.23 -20.01
N ILE A 451 -42.33 26.93 -19.98
CA ILE A 451 -43.67 26.33 -19.94
C ILE A 451 -43.94 25.53 -21.22
N HIS A 452 -43.62 26.09 -22.39
CA HIS A 452 -43.88 25.41 -23.67
C HIS A 452 -42.88 24.28 -23.95
N GLY A 453 -41.63 24.40 -23.49
CA GLY A 453 -40.61 23.36 -23.59
C GLY A 453 -40.82 22.19 -22.63
N GLY A 454 -41.39 22.43 -21.43
CA GLY A 454 -41.78 21.39 -20.48
C GLY A 454 -43.01 20.57 -20.91
N ASN A 455 -43.84 21.08 -21.82
CA ASN A 455 -45.06 20.43 -22.29
C ASN A 455 -44.83 19.16 -23.14
N GLY A 456 -43.58 18.81 -23.48
CA GLY A 456 -43.26 17.51 -24.09
C GLY A 456 -43.52 16.30 -23.16
N LYS A 457 -43.61 16.51 -21.84
CA LYS A 457 -43.98 15.47 -20.86
C LYS A 457 -45.30 15.74 -20.10
N LEU A 458 -45.87 16.94 -20.20
CA LEU A 458 -46.93 17.43 -19.31
C LEU A 458 -48.27 17.77 -19.97
N GLY A 459 -48.58 17.18 -21.13
CA GLY A 459 -49.87 17.34 -21.80
C GLY A 459 -51.10 16.75 -21.07
N LYS A 460 -51.05 16.40 -19.78
CA LYS A 460 -52.20 15.82 -19.04
C LYS A 460 -52.55 16.41 -17.67
N GLU A 461 -51.74 17.30 -17.07
CA GLU A 461 -52.04 17.76 -15.68
C GLU A 461 -52.30 19.27 -15.52
N ILE A 462 -51.86 20.11 -16.46
CA ILE A 462 -51.96 21.58 -16.32
C ILE A 462 -53.38 22.10 -16.64
N GLU A 463 -54.12 21.44 -17.54
CA GLU A 463 -55.51 21.83 -17.85
C GLU A 463 -56.42 21.71 -16.62
N THR A 464 -56.13 20.79 -15.69
CA THR A 464 -56.88 20.62 -14.45
C THR A 464 -56.56 21.66 -13.36
N LYS A 465 -55.36 22.25 -13.34
CA LYS A 465 -54.96 23.22 -12.30
C LYS A 465 -55.22 24.68 -12.69
N ALA A 466 -55.24 25.00 -13.99
CA ALA A 466 -55.58 26.34 -14.47
C ALA A 466 -57.05 26.75 -14.18
N VAL A 467 -57.95 25.78 -13.99
CA VAL A 467 -59.34 26.03 -13.59
C VAL A 467 -59.50 26.30 -12.09
N MET A 468 -58.61 25.76 -11.22
CA MET A 468 -58.73 25.92 -9.76
C MET A 468 -58.01 27.13 -9.16
N MET A 469 -57.01 27.72 -9.85
CA MET A 469 -56.15 28.76 -9.27
C MET A 469 -56.60 30.21 -9.52
N LYS A 470 -57.77 30.45 -10.13
CA LYS A 470 -58.39 31.79 -10.22
C LYS A 470 -58.97 32.31 -8.89
N ARG A 471 -58.76 31.61 -7.77
CA ARG A 471 -59.27 32.00 -6.45
C ARG A 471 -58.21 31.84 -5.36
N ARG A 472 -57.23 32.76 -5.31
CA ARG A 472 -56.63 33.29 -4.06
C ARG A 472 -55.53 34.30 -4.38
N LEU A 473 -55.95 35.55 -4.55
CA LEU A 473 -55.08 36.71 -4.41
C LEU A 473 -54.83 36.95 -2.91
N SER A 474 -53.57 36.95 -2.47
CA SER A 474 -53.14 37.71 -1.28
C SER A 474 -51.62 37.97 -1.30
N LYS A 475 -51.28 39.23 -1.63
CA LYS A 475 -50.07 40.06 -1.37
C LYS A 475 -48.66 39.41 -1.30
N PRO A 476 -47.64 40.03 -1.94
CA PRO A 476 -46.25 39.55 -1.87
C PRO A 476 -45.60 39.87 -0.52
N ARG A 477 -44.85 38.91 0.01
CA ARG A 477 -43.99 39.07 1.19
C ARG A 477 -42.56 39.29 0.70
N ALA A 478 -41.96 40.42 1.06
CA ALA A 478 -40.58 40.78 0.69
C ALA A 478 -39.58 39.76 1.27
N LEU A 479 -38.66 39.28 0.44
CA LEU A 479 -37.44 38.59 0.88
C LEU A 479 -36.33 39.65 1.06
N PRO A 480 -35.69 39.75 2.24
CA PRO A 480 -34.53 40.61 2.43
C PRO A 480 -33.24 39.84 2.12
N GLY A 481 -32.30 40.50 1.44
CA GLY A 481 -30.91 40.02 1.32
C GLY A 481 -30.27 40.23 -0.05
N SER A 482 -29.85 41.47 -0.30
CA SER A 482 -28.81 41.92 -1.24
C SER A 482 -28.19 40.87 -2.18
N PHE A 483 -28.57 40.97 -3.47
CA PHE A 483 -27.67 40.66 -4.56
C PHE A 483 -26.55 41.69 -4.56
N ASP A 484 -25.41 41.34 -3.96
CA ASP A 484 -24.16 42.04 -4.24
C ASP A 484 -23.12 41.06 -4.74
N ARG A 485 -23.04 40.97 -6.07
CA ARG A 485 -21.81 40.63 -6.79
C ARG A 485 -21.53 41.73 -7.81
N SER A 486 -21.54 42.99 -7.34
CA SER A 486 -21.01 44.12 -8.08
C SER A 486 -19.48 44.18 -7.93
N LEU A 487 -18.79 43.26 -8.61
CA LEU A 487 -17.47 43.54 -9.14
C LEU A 487 -17.51 43.23 -10.63
N PRO A 488 -17.35 44.24 -11.51
CA PRO A 488 -17.21 43.97 -12.93
C PRO A 488 -15.95 43.13 -13.10
N LEU A 489 -16.09 41.91 -13.63
CA LEU A 489 -14.96 41.17 -14.17
C LEU A 489 -14.46 41.97 -15.37
N VAL A 490 -13.51 42.85 -15.07
CA VAL A 490 -12.70 43.62 -15.99
C VAL A 490 -12.23 42.70 -17.10
N VAL A 491 -12.48 43.17 -18.32
CA VAL A 491 -11.86 42.72 -19.55
C VAL A 491 -10.35 42.65 -19.32
N ILE A 492 -9.77 41.47 -19.43
CA ILE A 492 -8.62 41.08 -20.29
C ILE A 492 -8.66 39.54 -20.41
#